data_AF-A0AAN7MGZ6-F1
#
_entry.id   AF-A0AAN7MGZ6-F1
#
_cell.length_a   1.000
_cell.length_b   1.000
_cell.length_c   1.000
_cell.angle_alpha   90.00
_cell.angle_beta   90.00
_cell.angle_gamma   90.00
#
_symmetry.space_group_name_H-M   'P 1'
#
loop_
_entity.id
_entity.type
_entity.pdbx_description
1 polymer ?
#
loop_
_entity_poly.entity_id
_entity_poly.type
_entity_poly.pdbx_seq_one_letter_code
_entity_poly.pdbx_strand_id
1 'polypeptide(L)'
;MWKRYGFTPEGFNLVILIVQPGQRSYLLHPELIEISYWLFKSTWDPWYLDAGPDTVASLQYGASCPCGYCHTSDVETHNQEDHMESFFLAETVKYLWLLFDLAVGPGNLVENGPYKLV
;
A
#
# COMPACT_ATOMS: atom_id res chain seq x y z
N MET A 1 2.99 11.46 -5.37
CA MET A 1 2.56 10.60 -6.49
C MET A 1 1.28 9.87 -6.15
N TRP A 2 1.29 9.02 -5.10
CA TRP A 2 0.07 8.35 -4.61
C TRP A 2 -1.04 9.33 -4.22
N LYS A 3 -0.71 10.48 -3.60
CA LYS A 3 -1.70 11.55 -3.33
C LYS A 3 -2.38 12.14 -4.59
N ARG A 4 -1.79 11.96 -5.78
CA ARG A 4 -2.35 12.48 -7.05
C ARG A 4 -3.19 11.44 -7.79
N TYR A 5 -2.72 10.19 -7.81
CA TYR A 5 -3.32 9.11 -8.60
C TYR A 5 -4.00 8.02 -7.75
N GLY A 6 -3.99 8.13 -6.42
CA GLY A 6 -4.35 7.06 -5.48
C GLY A 6 -3.30 5.94 -5.38
N PHE A 7 -2.61 5.65 -6.48
CA PHE A 7 -1.65 4.55 -6.58
C PHE A 7 -0.26 5.00 -7.02
N THR A 8 0.72 4.12 -6.84
CA THR A 8 2.08 4.25 -7.37
C THR A 8 2.18 3.46 -8.68
N PRO A 9 2.21 4.10 -9.85
CA PRO A 9 2.36 3.36 -11.11
C PRO A 9 3.70 2.62 -11.18
N GLU A 10 3.74 1.52 -11.94
CA GLU A 10 4.96 0.73 -12.21
C GLU A 10 6.13 1.58 -12.74
N GLY A 11 5.82 2.60 -13.54
CA GLY A 11 6.83 3.46 -14.14
C GLY A 11 6.42 4.91 -14.09
N PHE A 12 7.30 5.76 -13.56
CA PHE A 12 7.12 7.19 -13.58
C PHE A 12 8.36 7.90 -14.11
N ASN A 13 8.16 8.84 -15.03
CA ASN A 13 9.24 9.64 -15.57
C ASN A 13 9.40 10.92 -14.74
N LEU A 14 10.52 11.03 -14.01
CA LEU A 14 10.80 12.17 -13.13
C LEU A 14 11.15 13.46 -13.88
N VAL A 15 11.61 13.38 -15.13
CA VAL A 15 12.01 14.56 -15.91
C VAL A 15 10.78 15.32 -16.40
N ILE A 16 9.79 14.58 -16.91
CA ILE A 16 8.55 15.14 -17.49
C ILE A 16 7.35 15.03 -16.54
N LEU A 17 7.51 14.37 -15.39
CA LEU A 17 6.50 14.19 -14.34
C LEU A 17 5.19 13.53 -14.83
N ILE A 18 5.32 12.57 -15.76
CA ILE A 18 4.21 11.76 -16.25
C ILE A 18 4.44 10.28 -15.97
N VAL A 19 3.36 9.51 -15.95
CA VAL A 19 3.41 8.05 -15.90
C VAL A 19 4.04 7.53 -17.20
N GLN A 20 4.98 6.59 -17.09
CA GLN A 20 5.64 6.05 -18.27
C GLN A 20 4.63 5.29 -19.15
N PRO A 21 4.59 5.58 -20.46
CA PRO A 21 3.75 4.82 -21.39
C PRO A 21 4.10 3.32 -21.32
N GLY A 22 3.09 2.48 -21.11
CA GLY A 22 3.27 1.03 -20.94
C GLY A 22 3.56 0.56 -19.51
N GLN A 23 3.70 1.46 -18.54
CA GLN A 23 3.88 1.14 -17.12
C GLN A 23 2.90 1.91 -16.24
N ARG A 24 1.64 1.97 -16.68
CA ARG A 24 0.55 2.67 -15.97
C ARG A 24 -0.21 1.77 -15.02
N SER A 25 0.05 0.48 -15.04
CA SER A 25 -0.52 -0.50 -14.15
C SER A 25 -0.11 -0.25 -12.70
N TYR A 26 -0.93 -0.73 -11.77
CA TYR A 26 -0.61 -0.86 -10.36
C TYR A 26 -1.04 -2.23 -9.85
N LEU A 27 -0.07 -3.12 -9.65
CA LEU A 27 -0.29 -4.52 -9.30
C LEU A 27 -0.49 -4.77 -7.80
N LEU A 28 -1.10 -3.82 -7.07
CA LEU A 28 -1.35 -3.92 -5.62
C LEU A 28 -0.07 -4.05 -4.78
N HIS A 29 1.02 -3.48 -5.27
CA HIS A 29 2.34 -3.66 -4.69
C HIS A 29 2.48 -3.13 -3.25
N PRO A 30 3.32 -3.78 -2.41
CA PRO A 30 3.41 -3.50 -0.99
C PRO A 30 4.39 -2.37 -0.61
N GLU A 31 5.27 -1.92 -1.51
CA GLU A 31 6.50 -1.19 -1.12
C GLU A 31 6.18 0.13 -0.42
N LEU A 32 5.13 0.83 -0.85
CA LEU A 32 4.71 2.10 -0.23
C LEU A 32 4.31 1.90 1.23
N ILE A 33 3.53 0.86 1.54
CA ILE A 33 3.07 0.64 2.91
C ILE A 33 4.15 -0.05 3.76
N GLU A 34 4.96 -0.92 3.15
CA GLU A 34 6.11 -1.53 3.79
C GLU A 34 7.08 -0.47 4.32
N ILE A 35 7.50 0.47 3.45
CA ILE A 35 8.44 1.51 3.87
C ILE A 35 7.80 2.45 4.90
N SER A 36 6.51 2.75 4.75
CA SER A 36 5.77 3.57 5.72
C SER A 36 5.73 2.91 7.10
N TYR A 37 5.49 1.61 7.17
CA TYR A 37 5.56 0.83 8.42
C TYR A 37 6.94 0.88 9.06
N TRP A 38 8.00 0.60 8.29
CA TRP A 38 9.36 0.61 8.83
C TRP A 38 9.79 2.00 9.31
N LEU A 39 9.50 3.05 8.53
CA LEU A 39 9.81 4.43 8.92
C LEU A 39 9.02 4.86 10.15
N PHE A 40 7.73 4.54 10.22
CA PHE A 40 6.91 4.82 11.41
C PHE A 40 7.47 4.10 12.64
N LYS A 41 7.84 2.83 12.52
CA LYS A 41 8.43 2.06 13.62
C LYS A 41 9.75 2.62 14.13
N SER A 42 10.61 3.10 13.22
CA SER A 42 11.92 3.62 13.60
C SER A 42 11.88 5.04 14.15
N THR A 43 10.94 5.87 13.68
CA THR A 43 10.93 7.31 14.00
C THR A 43 9.80 7.72 14.94
N TRP A 44 8.73 6.95 15.01
CA TRP A 44 7.44 7.31 15.63
C TRP A 44 6.85 8.61 15.08
N ASP A 45 7.24 9.03 13.87
CA ASP A 45 6.71 10.23 13.23
C ASP A 45 5.33 9.93 12.61
N PRO A 46 4.25 10.58 13.09
CA PRO A 46 2.89 10.34 12.61
C PRO A 46 2.70 10.68 11.12
N TRP A 47 3.61 11.45 10.51
CA TRP A 47 3.57 11.72 9.06
C TRP A 47 3.54 10.43 8.22
N TYR A 48 4.23 9.38 8.66
CA TYR A 48 4.23 8.08 7.96
C TYR A 48 2.94 7.28 8.18
N LEU A 49 2.17 7.58 9.22
CA LEU A 49 0.89 6.94 9.49
C LEU A 49 -0.20 7.41 8.51
N ASP A 50 -0.11 8.66 8.03
CA ASP A 50 -1.07 9.23 7.06
C ASP A 50 -1.15 8.43 5.75
N ALA A 51 -0.08 7.73 5.37
CA ALA A 51 -0.07 6.87 4.19
C ALA A 51 -1.02 5.66 4.31
N GLY A 52 -1.31 5.19 5.53
CA GLY A 52 -2.19 4.06 5.79
C GLY A 52 -3.63 4.32 5.31
N PRO A 53 -4.33 5.33 5.88
CA PRO A 53 -5.69 5.69 5.47
C PRO A 53 -5.80 6.02 3.97
N ASP A 54 -4.82 6.76 3.42
CA ASP A 54 -4.77 7.09 1.99
C ASP A 54 -4.70 5.83 1.11
N THR A 55 -3.89 4.84 1.51
CA THR A 55 -3.75 3.56 0.80
C THR A 55 -5.03 2.75 0.87
N VAL A 56 -5.66 2.64 2.05
CA VAL A 56 -6.94 1.93 2.21
C VAL A 56 -8.04 2.55 1.35
N ALA A 57 -8.16 3.88 1.37
CA ALA A 57 -9.13 4.60 0.55
C ALA A 57 -8.91 4.35 -0.96
N SER A 58 -7.65 4.38 -1.40
CA SER A 58 -7.28 4.13 -2.79
C SER A 58 -7.61 2.69 -3.21
N LEU A 59 -7.29 1.70 -2.37
CA LEU A 59 -7.63 0.30 -2.63
C LEU A 59 -9.15 0.08 -2.72
N GLN A 60 -9.92 0.70 -1.81
CA GLN A 60 -11.38 0.59 -1.83
C GLN A 60 -12.01 1.24 -3.07
N TYR A 61 -11.49 2.39 -3.49
CA TYR A 61 -12.02 3.13 -4.64
C TYR A 61 -11.61 2.53 -5.98
N GLY A 62 -10.32 2.22 -6.15
CA GLY A 62 -9.73 1.89 -7.44
C GLY A 62 -9.45 0.40 -7.66
N ALA A 63 -9.38 -0.41 -6.61
CA ALA A 63 -9.00 -1.82 -6.71
C ALA A 63 -10.07 -2.80 -6.18
N SER A 64 -11.23 -2.32 -5.70
CA SER A 64 -12.30 -3.21 -5.22
C SER A 64 -13.04 -3.88 -6.38
N CYS A 65 -13.24 -5.19 -6.26
CA CYS A 65 -13.95 -6.05 -7.20
C CYS A 65 -15.05 -6.85 -6.48
N PRO A 66 -16.05 -7.41 -7.19
CA PRO A 66 -17.15 -8.16 -6.58
C PRO A 66 -16.72 -9.33 -5.67
N CYS A 67 -15.58 -9.96 -5.98
CA CYS A 67 -15.04 -11.11 -5.25
C CYS A 67 -13.80 -10.78 -4.38
N GLY A 68 -13.39 -9.51 -4.27
CA GLY A 68 -12.19 -9.13 -3.52
C GLY A 68 -11.50 -7.88 -4.07
N TYR A 69 -10.22 -8.02 -4.40
CA TYR A 69 -9.41 -6.93 -4.98
C TYR A 69 -8.79 -7.35 -6.31
N CYS A 70 -8.58 -6.37 -7.18
CA CYS A 70 -8.10 -6.54 -8.54
C CYS A 70 -6.97 -5.56 -8.85
N HIS A 71 -6.10 -5.98 -9.77
CA HIS A 71 -5.12 -5.13 -10.44
C HIS A 71 -5.81 -3.91 -11.08
N THR A 72 -5.21 -2.73 -10.95
CA THR A 72 -5.57 -1.53 -11.74
C THR A 72 -4.67 -1.44 -12.98
N SER A 73 -5.20 -1.68 -14.18
CA SER A 73 -4.42 -1.70 -15.44
C SER A 73 -3.94 -0.32 -15.88
N ASP A 74 -4.66 0.74 -15.53
CA ASP A 74 -4.24 2.12 -15.79
C ASP A 74 -4.69 3.02 -14.62
N VAL A 75 -3.72 3.57 -13.88
CA VAL A 75 -3.95 4.43 -12.70
C VAL A 75 -4.58 5.78 -13.03
N GLU A 76 -4.57 6.24 -14.28
CA GLU A 76 -5.22 7.50 -14.68
C GLU A 76 -6.71 7.30 -14.94
N THR A 77 -7.08 6.13 -15.47
CA THR A 77 -8.48 5.78 -15.78
C THR A 77 -9.15 4.92 -14.71
N HIS A 78 -8.37 4.33 -13.79
CA HIS A 78 -8.81 3.34 -12.81
C HIS A 78 -9.50 2.11 -13.42
N ASN A 79 -9.09 1.73 -14.64
CA ASN A 79 -9.55 0.48 -15.23
C ASN A 79 -8.97 -0.71 -14.45
N GLN A 80 -9.80 -1.71 -14.18
CA GLN A 80 -9.42 -2.90 -13.43
C GLN A 80 -9.23 -4.10 -14.35
N GLU A 81 -8.34 -5.01 -13.95
CA GLU A 81 -8.15 -6.32 -14.56
C GLU A 81 -8.44 -7.40 -13.51
N ASP A 82 -9.13 -8.47 -13.90
CA ASP A 82 -9.57 -9.55 -13.01
C ASP A 82 -8.41 -10.47 -12.63
N HIS A 83 -7.44 -9.91 -11.92
CA HIS A 83 -6.25 -10.59 -11.42
C HIS A 83 -5.86 -10.02 -10.06
N MET A 84 -5.60 -10.90 -9.10
CA MET A 84 -5.12 -10.54 -7.76
C MET A 84 -3.82 -11.25 -7.48
N GLU A 85 -2.78 -10.46 -7.24
CA GLU A 85 -1.48 -11.00 -6.88
C GLU A 85 -1.47 -11.56 -5.47
N SER A 86 -0.79 -12.70 -5.28
CA SER A 86 -0.75 -13.38 -3.97
C SER A 86 -0.07 -12.54 -2.88
N PHE A 87 0.91 -11.72 -3.26
CA PHE A 87 1.62 -10.82 -2.36
C PHE A 87 0.72 -9.71 -1.81
N PHE A 88 -0.41 -9.38 -2.44
CA PHE A 88 -1.34 -8.39 -1.90
C PHE A 88 -1.81 -8.79 -0.49
N LEU A 89 -2.24 -10.04 -0.33
CA LEU A 89 -2.69 -10.56 0.96
C LEU A 89 -1.51 -10.80 1.92
N ALA A 90 -0.40 -11.33 1.40
CA ALA A 90 0.75 -11.70 2.22
C ALA A 90 1.58 -10.50 2.70
N GLU A 91 1.54 -9.38 1.98
CA GLU A 91 2.42 -8.22 2.19
C GLU A 91 1.62 -6.94 2.37
N THR A 92 0.89 -6.47 1.36
CA THR A 92 0.20 -5.17 1.40
C THR A 92 -0.80 -5.11 2.55
N VAL A 93 -1.68 -6.10 2.68
CA VAL A 93 -2.66 -6.19 3.77
C VAL A 93 -1.97 -6.41 5.12
N LYS A 94 -0.91 -7.23 5.17
CA LYS A 94 -0.13 -7.48 6.39
C LYS A 94 0.50 -6.19 6.92
N TYR A 95 1.17 -5.42 6.08
CA TYR A 95 1.82 -4.17 6.49
C TYR A 95 0.82 -3.08 6.85
N LEU A 96 -0.31 -2.98 6.13
CA LEU A 96 -1.42 -2.10 6.54
C LEU A 96 -1.90 -2.43 7.94
N TRP A 97 -2.12 -3.72 8.21
CA TRP A 97 -2.56 -4.19 9.53
C TRP A 97 -1.53 -3.87 10.62
N LEU A 98 -0.25 -4.18 10.37
CA LEU A 98 0.84 -3.92 11.31
C LEU A 98 1.05 -2.42 11.58
N LEU A 99 0.87 -1.55 10.57
CA LEU A 99 0.97 -0.11 10.73
C LEU A 99 -0.09 0.40 11.72
N PHE A 100 -1.34 -0.04 11.57
CA PHE A 100 -2.41 0.36 12.48
C PHE A 100 -2.28 -0.26 13.87
N ASP A 101 -1.85 -1.52 13.97
CA ASP A 101 -1.58 -2.18 15.25
C ASP A 101 -0.47 -1.47 16.03
N LEU A 102 0.62 -1.09 15.35
CA LEU A 102 1.70 -0.31 15.94
C LEU A 102 1.24 1.10 16.38
N ALA A 103 0.34 1.72 15.62
CA ALA A 103 -0.22 3.03 15.95
C ALA A 103 -1.16 3.02 17.17
N VAL A 104 -1.81 1.90 17.48
CA VAL A 104 -2.64 1.74 18.69
C VAL A 104 -1.78 1.80 19.96
N GLY A 105 -0.52 1.36 19.90
CA GLY A 105 0.47 1.62 20.93
C GLY A 105 1.43 0.47 21.23
N PRO A 106 2.09 0.50 22.40
CA PRO A 106 3.17 -0.42 22.75
C PRO A 106 2.69 -1.85 23.04
N GLY A 107 1.38 -2.10 23.03
CA GLY A 107 0.76 -3.42 23.17
C GLY A 107 0.63 -4.20 21.86
N ASN A 108 1.32 -3.77 20.79
CA ASN A 108 1.22 -4.36 19.45
C ASN A 108 1.65 -5.85 19.42
N LEU A 109 1.14 -6.58 18.43
CA LEU A 109 1.35 -8.02 18.27
C LEU A 109 2.81 -8.41 18.03
N VAL A 110 3.61 -7.54 17.42
CA VAL A 110 5.01 -7.88 17.09
C VAL A 110 5.87 -7.86 18.35
N GLU A 111 5.66 -6.89 19.23
CA GLU A 111 6.46 -6.71 20.44
C GLU A 111 5.93 -7.55 21.61
N ASN A 112 4.62 -7.81 21.67
CA ASN A 112 3.98 -8.54 22.78
C ASN A 112 3.39 -9.88 22.35
N GLY A 113 3.71 -10.32 21.14
CA GLY A 113 3.23 -11.59 20.61
C GLY A 113 3.69 -12.78 21.46
N PRO A 114 2.97 -13.91 21.40
CA PRO A 114 3.34 -15.13 22.12
C PRO A 114 4.68 -15.73 21.65
N TYR A 115 5.16 -15.31 20.48
CA TYR A 115 6.42 -15.73 19.89
C TYR A 115 7.43 -14.58 19.98
N LYS A 116 8.40 -14.71 20.88
CA LYS A 116 9.53 -13.78 20.93
C LYS A 116 10.44 -14.05 19.74
N LEU A 117 10.60 -13.05 18.88
CA LEU A 117 11.63 -13.05 17.84
C LEU A 117 12.98 -12.91 18.56
N VAL A 118 13.69 -14.03 18.69
CA VAL A 118 15.05 -14.11 19.27
C VAL A 118 16.08 -13.65 18.26
#